data_AF-A0A183HNB7-F1
#
_entry.id   AF-A0A183HNB7-F1
#
_cell.length_a   1.000
_cell.length_b   1.000
_cell.length_c   1.000
_cell.angle_alpha   90.00
_cell.angle_beta   90.00
_cell.angle_gamma   90.00
#
_symmetry.space_group_name_H-M   'P 1'
#
loop_
_entity.id
_entity.type
_entity.pdbx_description
1 polymer ?
#
loop_
_entity_poly.entity_id
_entity_poly.type
_entity_poly.pdbx_seq_one_letter_code
_entity_poly.pdbx_strand_id
1 'polypeptide(L)'
;MSNIFQGADCFMAVVNLEVQWASETAIAAVEKAGGRIRIAYYDAAALEAAVDPEKWFLSGKPIPRRKAPPESLVSLYTDPRHRGYLANPEDLIKAEEDLAQIMGYKRKPAREQWEEKRPDQVFFGIPSGSIISLKDKKCFAPTHPVLQKYYGIDDSAKESFVADHSYATTFSSTSMRENDFKYS
;
A
#
# COMPACT_ATOMS: atom_id res chain seq x y z
N MET A 1 -4.73 27.76 -19.59
CA MET A 1 -3.91 26.64 -19.08
C MET A 1 -3.46 27.00 -17.67
N SER A 2 -4.14 26.48 -16.66
CA SER A 2 -3.78 26.68 -15.25
C SER A 2 -2.52 25.89 -14.93
N ASN A 3 -1.50 26.59 -14.45
CA ASN A 3 -0.19 26.05 -14.09
C ASN A 3 -0.34 25.02 -12.95
N ILE A 4 -0.19 23.72 -13.24
CA ILE A 4 -0.27 22.62 -12.25
C ILE A 4 1.03 22.54 -11.41
N PHE A 5 2.03 23.39 -11.69
CA PHE A 5 3.36 23.35 -11.08
C PHE A 5 3.52 24.28 -9.87
N GLN A 6 2.48 24.47 -9.06
CA GLN A 6 2.54 25.39 -7.92
C GLN A 6 3.45 24.83 -6.82
N GLY A 7 4.63 25.43 -6.64
CA GLY A 7 5.51 25.19 -5.49
C GLY A 7 6.67 24.21 -5.69
N ALA A 8 6.87 23.66 -6.90
CA ALA A 8 8.01 22.76 -7.15
C ALA A 8 9.37 23.43 -6.91
N ASP A 9 9.50 24.72 -7.24
CA ASP A 9 10.75 25.48 -7.11
C ASP A 9 11.12 25.78 -5.65
N CYS A 10 10.13 25.88 -4.76
CA CYS A 10 10.33 26.18 -3.34
C CYS A 10 10.22 24.94 -2.44
N PHE A 11 9.95 23.76 -3.00
CA PHE A 11 9.84 22.52 -2.23
C PHE A 11 11.21 22.09 -1.69
N MET A 12 11.33 22.03 -0.37
CA MET A 12 12.59 21.67 0.33
C MET A 12 12.41 20.58 1.39
N ALA A 13 11.19 20.07 1.58
CA ALA A 13 10.89 19.11 2.63
C ALA A 13 11.43 17.70 2.28
N VAL A 14 12.10 17.07 3.23
CA VAL A 14 12.56 15.67 3.12
C VAL A 14 11.47 14.77 3.70
N VAL A 15 10.61 14.25 2.84
CA VAL A 15 9.42 13.46 3.22
C VAL A 15 9.31 12.17 2.42
N ASN A 16 8.67 11.17 3.00
CA ASN A 16 8.26 9.94 2.31
C ASN A 16 6.75 10.00 2.04
N LEU A 17 6.36 10.10 0.77
CA LEU A 17 4.98 10.27 0.35
C LEU A 17 4.46 9.01 -0.35
N GLU A 18 3.25 8.57 0.02
CA GLU A 18 2.46 7.63 -0.75
C GLU A 18 1.19 8.34 -1.22
N VAL A 19 1.02 8.42 -2.54
CA VAL A 19 -0.13 9.09 -3.19
C VAL A 19 -0.75 8.16 -4.23
N GLN A 20 -1.92 8.48 -4.77
CA GLN A 20 -2.53 7.66 -5.84
C GLN A 20 -2.01 8.03 -7.23
N TRP A 21 -1.56 9.27 -7.41
CA TRP A 21 -1.04 9.79 -8.66
C TRP A 21 -0.06 10.95 -8.39
N ALA A 22 0.97 11.08 -9.23
CA ALA A 22 1.92 12.18 -9.18
C ALA A 22 2.41 12.52 -10.59
N SER A 23 2.69 13.81 -10.84
CA SER A 23 3.35 14.25 -12.06
C SER A 23 4.87 14.08 -11.96
N GLU A 24 5.56 13.94 -13.09
CA GLU A 24 7.03 13.86 -13.12
C GLU A 24 7.70 15.05 -12.43
N THR A 25 7.15 16.27 -12.57
CA THR A 25 7.67 17.47 -11.91
C THR A 25 7.53 17.38 -10.39
N ALA A 26 6.41 16.89 -9.88
CA ALA A 26 6.22 16.71 -8.44
C ALA A 26 7.18 15.65 -7.89
N ILE A 27 7.37 14.56 -8.65
CA ILE A 27 8.32 13.51 -8.29
C ILE A 27 9.75 14.05 -8.24
N ALA A 28 10.18 14.78 -9.28
CA ALA A 28 11.49 15.44 -9.33
C ALA A 28 11.70 16.38 -8.14
N ALA A 29 10.69 17.19 -7.78
CA ALA A 29 10.78 18.11 -6.65
C ALA A 29 11.01 17.38 -5.32
N VAL A 30 10.27 16.30 -5.06
CA VAL A 30 10.44 15.47 -3.85
C VAL A 30 11.82 14.81 -3.83
N GLU A 31 12.23 14.22 -4.95
CA GLU A 31 13.51 13.52 -5.04
C GLU A 31 14.72 14.46 -4.94
N LYS A 32 14.63 15.67 -5.52
CA LYS A 32 15.62 16.74 -5.43
C LYS A 32 15.79 17.24 -3.99
N ALA A 33 14.70 17.36 -3.24
CA ALA A 33 14.77 17.70 -1.83
C ALA A 33 15.51 16.61 -1.02
N GLY A 34 15.41 15.36 -1.46
CA GLY A 34 15.97 14.16 -0.83
C GLY A 34 14.90 13.24 -0.23
N GLY A 35 13.62 13.50 -0.53
CA GLY A 35 12.50 12.66 -0.14
C GLY A 35 12.32 11.44 -1.03
N ARG A 36 11.24 10.71 -0.76
CA ARG A 36 10.76 9.56 -1.54
C ARG A 36 9.29 9.78 -1.86
N ILE A 37 8.87 9.38 -3.06
CA ILE A 37 7.47 9.34 -3.44
C ILE A 37 7.20 7.98 -4.09
N ARG A 38 6.07 7.38 -3.75
CA ARG A 38 5.53 6.19 -4.42
C ARG A 38 4.07 6.41 -4.74
N ILE A 39 3.61 5.83 -5.84
CA ILE A 39 2.18 5.80 -6.15
C ILE A 39 1.59 4.43 -5.84
N ALA A 40 0.47 4.41 -5.13
CA ALA A 40 -0.20 3.19 -4.72
C ALA A 40 -1.71 3.27 -4.96
N TYR A 41 -2.28 2.16 -5.42
CA TYR A 41 -3.71 2.04 -5.61
C TYR A 41 -4.41 1.78 -4.27
N TYR A 42 -5.57 2.41 -4.09
CA TYR A 42 -6.48 2.14 -2.98
C TYR A 42 -7.86 1.88 -3.57
N ASP A 43 -8.39 0.68 -3.33
CA ASP A 43 -9.80 0.37 -3.62
C ASP A 43 -10.73 1.12 -2.65
N ALA A 44 -12.04 1.09 -2.93
CA ALA A 44 -13.02 1.86 -2.16
C ALA A 44 -13.00 1.56 -0.65
N ALA A 45 -12.84 0.29 -0.26
CA ALA A 45 -12.82 -0.08 1.16
C ALA A 45 -11.51 0.35 1.82
N ALA A 46 -10.38 0.16 1.13
CA ALA A 46 -9.09 0.64 1.61
C ALA A 46 -9.04 2.16 1.76
N LEU A 47 -9.66 2.90 0.82
CA LEU A 47 -9.74 4.35 0.86
C LEU A 47 -10.66 4.82 2.00
N GLU A 48 -11.83 4.21 2.18
CA GLU A 48 -12.73 4.50 3.31
C GLU A 48 -12.00 4.31 4.64
N ALA A 49 -11.28 3.20 4.79
CA ALA A 49 -10.49 2.91 5.98
C ALA A 49 -9.35 3.94 6.19
N ALA A 50 -8.64 4.32 5.13
CA ALA A 50 -7.50 5.24 5.23
C ALA A 50 -7.92 6.70 5.49
N VAL A 51 -9.07 7.13 4.97
CA VAL A 51 -9.57 8.52 5.10
C VAL A 51 -10.13 8.79 6.49
N ASP A 52 -10.88 7.85 7.06
CA ASP A 52 -11.43 7.97 8.42
C ASP A 52 -11.20 6.67 9.21
N PRO A 53 -9.97 6.46 9.72
CA PRO A 53 -9.61 5.25 10.44
C PRO A 53 -10.42 5.07 11.72
N GLU A 54 -10.74 6.16 12.42
CA GLU A 54 -11.51 6.10 13.66
C GLU A 54 -12.91 5.55 13.41
N LYS A 55 -13.62 6.09 12.41
CA LYS A 55 -14.94 5.57 12.02
C LYS A 55 -14.86 4.12 11.54
N TRP A 56 -13.82 3.75 10.80
CA TRP A 56 -13.62 2.36 10.39
C TRP A 56 -13.46 1.43 11.60
N PHE A 57 -12.61 1.78 12.56
CA PHE A 57 -12.39 0.98 13.77
C PHE A 57 -13.66 0.87 14.63
N LEU A 58 -14.42 1.97 14.76
CA LEU A 58 -15.71 1.97 15.47
C LEU A 58 -16.77 1.10 14.81
N SER A 59 -16.67 0.85 13.50
CA SER A 59 -17.58 -0.06 12.80
C SER A 59 -17.37 -1.53 13.15
N GLY A 60 -16.27 -1.88 13.82
CA GLY A 60 -15.92 -3.26 14.18
C GLY A 60 -15.52 -4.14 12.99
N LYS A 61 -15.39 -3.55 11.79
CA LYS A 61 -14.91 -4.26 10.61
C LYS A 61 -13.41 -4.59 10.74
N PRO A 62 -12.95 -5.75 10.25
CA PRO A 62 -11.52 -6.02 10.15
C PRO A 62 -10.83 -5.03 9.21
N ILE A 63 -9.53 -4.81 9.41
CA ILE A 63 -8.72 -4.00 8.50
C ILE A 63 -8.76 -4.64 7.10
N PRO A 64 -9.15 -3.91 6.06
CA PRO A 64 -9.24 -4.48 4.73
C PRO A 64 -7.83 -4.75 4.18
N ARG A 65 -7.70 -5.82 3.40
CA ARG A 65 -6.54 -6.05 2.52
C ARG A 65 -6.76 -5.24 1.24
N ARG A 66 -5.77 -4.46 0.81
CA ARG A 66 -5.87 -3.70 -0.44
C ARG A 66 -6.01 -4.64 -1.62
N LYS A 67 -6.95 -4.33 -2.49
CA LYS A 67 -7.14 -5.06 -3.74
C LYS A 67 -6.14 -4.63 -4.80
N ALA A 68 -6.02 -5.47 -5.82
CA ALA A 68 -5.31 -5.13 -7.03
C ALA A 68 -5.90 -3.92 -7.75
N PRO A 69 -5.05 -3.11 -8.43
CA PRO A 69 -5.57 -2.15 -9.38
C PRO A 69 -6.33 -2.87 -10.49
N PRO A 70 -7.35 -2.24 -11.09
CA PRO A 70 -7.99 -2.77 -12.29
C PRO A 70 -6.96 -2.88 -13.42
N GLU A 71 -7.19 -3.79 -14.36
CA GLU A 71 -6.27 -4.10 -15.47
C GLU A 71 -5.80 -2.84 -16.23
N SER A 72 -6.72 -1.89 -16.46
CA SER A 72 -6.43 -0.61 -17.13
C SER A 72 -5.42 0.27 -16.41
N LEU A 73 -5.20 0.08 -15.10
CA LEU A 73 -4.28 0.85 -14.28
C LEU A 73 -3.04 0.05 -13.86
N VAL A 74 -2.95 -1.25 -14.16
CA VAL A 74 -1.80 -2.09 -13.77
C VAL A 74 -0.50 -1.51 -14.33
N SER A 75 -0.50 -1.07 -15.59
CA SER A 75 0.68 -0.48 -16.23
C SER A 75 1.20 0.75 -15.48
N LEU A 76 0.31 1.60 -14.98
CA LEU A 76 0.66 2.80 -14.21
C LEU A 76 1.38 2.44 -12.90
N TYR A 77 0.87 1.44 -12.16
CA TYR A 77 1.40 1.08 -10.85
C TYR A 77 2.59 0.12 -10.90
N THR A 78 2.90 -0.45 -12.07
CA THR A 78 4.10 -1.28 -12.32
C THR A 78 5.22 -0.47 -12.98
N ASP A 79 4.92 0.69 -13.58
CA ASP A 79 5.92 1.52 -14.24
C ASP A 79 6.84 2.24 -13.23
N PRO A 80 8.17 1.99 -13.28
CA PRO A 80 9.13 2.65 -12.39
C PRO A 80 9.19 4.17 -12.60
N ARG A 81 8.86 4.69 -13.80
CA ARG A 81 8.84 6.15 -14.05
C ARG A 81 7.78 6.86 -13.22
N HIS A 82 6.68 6.17 -12.92
CA HIS A 82 5.62 6.71 -12.07
C HIS A 82 5.85 6.42 -10.59
N ARG A 83 6.94 5.73 -10.24
CA ARG A 83 7.25 5.25 -8.88
C ARG A 83 6.14 4.32 -8.37
N GLY A 84 5.67 3.47 -9.26
CA GLY A 84 4.62 2.50 -8.98
C GLY A 84 5.04 1.52 -7.87
N TYR A 85 4.14 1.28 -6.91
CA TYR A 85 4.40 0.36 -5.80
C TYR A 85 4.58 -1.12 -6.19
N LEU A 86 4.24 -1.49 -7.43
CA LEU A 86 4.45 -2.82 -8.01
C LEU A 86 5.69 -2.86 -8.93
N ALA A 87 6.40 -1.74 -9.09
CA ALA A 87 7.60 -1.69 -9.92
C ALA A 87 8.75 -2.48 -9.27
N ASN A 88 9.64 -3.01 -10.12
CA ASN A 88 10.85 -3.68 -9.65
C ASN A 88 11.80 -2.67 -8.97
N PRO A 89 12.31 -2.96 -7.76
CA PRO A 89 13.27 -2.10 -7.07
C PRO A 89 14.50 -1.70 -7.90
N GLU A 90 15.03 -2.61 -8.73
CA GLU A 90 16.20 -2.33 -9.57
C GLU A 90 15.89 -1.28 -10.65
N ASP A 91 14.71 -1.40 -11.28
CA ASP A 91 14.27 -0.46 -12.32
C ASP A 91 13.91 0.91 -11.74
N LEU A 92 13.46 0.97 -10.48
CA LEU A 92 13.20 2.22 -9.77
C LEU A 92 14.48 3.06 -9.61
N ILE A 93 15.59 2.42 -9.22
CA ILE A 93 16.88 3.12 -9.04
C ILE A 93 17.29 3.79 -10.35
N LYS A 94 17.19 3.05 -11.47
CA LYS A 94 17.50 3.58 -12.80
C LYS A 94 16.56 4.73 -13.19
N ALA A 95 15.26 4.60 -12.93
CA ALA A 95 14.29 5.65 -13.25
C ALA A 95 14.52 6.93 -12.43
N GLU A 96 14.97 6.83 -11.18
CA GLU A 96 15.38 7.98 -10.38
C GLU A 96 16.60 8.69 -10.99
N GLU A 97 17.61 7.92 -11.43
CA GLU A 97 18.82 8.45 -12.08
C GLU A 97 18.49 9.14 -13.42
N ASP A 98 17.69 8.48 -14.27
CA ASP A 98 17.26 9.01 -15.55
C ASP A 98 16.49 10.34 -15.37
N LEU A 99 15.55 10.39 -14.43
CA LEU A 99 14.80 11.63 -14.16
C LEU A 99 15.71 12.74 -13.64
N ALA A 100 16.65 12.41 -12.74
CA ALA A 100 17.61 13.36 -12.20
C ALA A 100 18.48 13.97 -13.31
N GLN A 101 18.90 13.15 -14.28
CA GLN A 101 19.65 13.60 -15.46
C GLN A 101 18.80 14.48 -16.38
N ILE A 102 17.55 14.08 -16.68
CA ILE A 102 16.63 14.84 -17.54
C ILE A 102 16.29 16.20 -16.94
N MET A 103 16.03 16.25 -15.64
CA MET A 103 15.58 17.45 -14.92
C MET A 103 16.74 18.28 -14.34
N GLY A 104 18.00 17.83 -14.50
CA GLY A 104 19.19 18.57 -14.11
C GLY A 104 19.39 18.73 -12.61
N TYR A 105 19.00 17.75 -11.79
CA TYR A 105 19.28 17.74 -10.35
C TYR A 105 20.16 16.54 -9.96
N LYS A 106 20.86 16.65 -8.82
CA LYS A 106 21.59 15.53 -8.24
C LYS A 106 20.71 14.83 -7.21
N ARG A 107 20.43 13.54 -7.42
CA ARG A 107 19.72 12.72 -6.44
C ARG A 107 20.54 12.64 -5.14
N LYS A 108 19.91 13.01 -4.02
CA LYS A 108 20.50 12.84 -2.68
C LYS A 108 20.19 11.42 -2.20
N PRO A 109 21.17 10.70 -1.62
CA PRO A 109 20.89 9.40 -1.02
C PRO A 109 19.92 9.57 0.15
N ALA A 110 19.05 8.57 0.35
CA ALA A 110 18.20 8.52 1.53
C ALA A 110 19.08 8.49 2.78
N ARG A 111 18.77 9.35 3.76
CA ARG A 111 19.50 9.41 5.03
C ARG A 111 19.16 8.26 5.97
N GLU A 112 17.95 7.72 5.82
CA GLU A 112 17.34 6.75 6.72
C GLU A 112 16.55 5.71 5.92
N GLN A 113 16.35 4.53 6.49
CA GLN A 113 15.47 3.53 5.93
C GLN A 113 14.01 3.96 6.16
N TRP A 114 13.33 4.31 5.09
CA TRP A 114 11.95 4.77 5.15
C TRP A 114 10.98 3.63 5.46
N GLU A 115 9.97 3.94 6.27
CA GLU A 115 8.83 3.04 6.48
C GLU A 115 8.12 2.75 5.16
N GLU A 116 7.84 1.47 4.91
CA GLU A 116 7.23 1.01 3.68
C GLU A 116 6.11 0.02 3.96
N LYS A 117 4.92 0.35 3.44
CA LYS A 117 3.78 -0.56 3.48
C LYS A 117 3.97 -1.65 2.42
N ARG A 118 3.57 -2.87 2.78
CA ARG A 118 3.39 -3.95 1.80
C ARG A 118 2.36 -3.55 0.74
N PRO A 119 2.45 -4.09 -0.50
CA PRO A 119 1.49 -3.79 -1.57
C PRO A 119 0.02 -3.95 -1.16
N ASP A 120 -0.30 -4.90 -0.30
CA ASP A 120 -1.65 -5.25 0.12
C ASP A 120 -2.08 -4.66 1.49
N GLN A 121 -1.25 -3.81 2.10
CA GLN A 121 -1.46 -3.25 3.43
C GLN A 121 -1.97 -1.80 3.42
N VAL A 122 -2.98 -1.51 4.23
CA VAL A 122 -3.55 -0.15 4.37
C VAL A 122 -2.79 0.69 5.41
N PHE A 123 -2.62 0.14 6.62
CA PHE A 123 -2.00 0.84 7.75
C PHE A 123 -0.61 0.27 8.02
N PHE A 124 0.38 1.16 8.19
CA PHE A 124 1.70 0.72 8.64
C PHE A 124 1.61 0.22 10.09
N GLY A 125 2.27 -0.91 10.39
CA GLY A 125 2.27 -1.51 11.73
C GLY A 125 0.98 -2.25 12.16
N ILE A 126 -0.09 -2.22 11.36
CA ILE A 126 -1.33 -2.96 11.64
C ILE A 126 -1.58 -3.95 10.48
N PRO A 127 -1.59 -5.28 10.75
CA PRO A 127 -1.80 -6.25 9.69
C PRO A 127 -3.25 -6.28 9.23
N SER A 128 -3.46 -6.54 7.94
CA SER A 128 -4.77 -6.76 7.33
C SER A 128 -5.51 -7.89 8.05
N GLY A 129 -6.83 -7.78 8.18
CA GLY A 129 -7.67 -8.72 8.91
C GLY A 129 -7.78 -8.47 10.42
N SER A 130 -6.96 -7.58 10.97
CA SER A 130 -7.03 -7.26 12.40
C SER A 130 -8.30 -6.50 12.76
N ILE A 131 -8.80 -6.69 13.98
CA ILE A 131 -9.88 -5.87 14.56
C ILE A 131 -9.29 -4.97 15.64
N ILE A 132 -9.63 -3.69 15.62
CA ILE A 132 -9.11 -2.70 16.56
C ILE A 132 -10.19 -2.34 17.59
N SER A 133 -9.91 -2.55 18.87
CA SER A 133 -10.73 -2.01 19.96
C SER A 133 -10.10 -0.71 20.46
N LEU A 134 -10.75 0.42 20.13
CA LEU A 134 -10.35 1.73 20.63
C LEU A 134 -10.57 1.86 22.14
N LYS A 135 -11.62 1.24 22.67
CA LYS A 135 -11.94 1.23 24.11
C LYS A 135 -10.84 0.55 24.91
N ASP A 136 -10.41 -0.62 24.47
CA ASP A 136 -9.42 -1.44 25.19
C ASP A 136 -7.98 -1.13 24.76
N LYS A 137 -7.81 -0.29 23.73
CA LYS A 137 -6.52 0.02 23.07
C LYS A 137 -5.78 -1.25 22.62
N LYS A 138 -6.52 -2.17 22.01
CA LYS A 138 -6.00 -3.49 21.59
C LYS A 138 -6.19 -3.72 20.09
N CYS A 139 -5.23 -4.42 19.51
CA CYS A 139 -5.27 -4.93 18.15
C CYS A 139 -5.40 -6.46 18.20
N PHE A 140 -6.46 -7.00 17.61
CA PHE A 140 -6.73 -8.43 17.54
C PHE A 140 -6.41 -8.93 16.13
N ALA A 141 -5.21 -9.46 15.94
CA ALA A 141 -4.80 -10.07 14.67
C ALA A 141 -5.43 -11.46 14.49
N PRO A 142 -5.75 -11.88 13.25
CA PRO A 142 -6.33 -13.18 13.01
C PRO A 142 -5.33 -14.31 13.28
N THR A 143 -5.76 -15.30 14.05
CA THR A 143 -4.94 -16.47 14.43
C THR A 143 -5.24 -17.71 13.58
N HIS A 144 -6.44 -17.79 13.00
CA HIS A 144 -6.84 -18.96 12.22
C HIS A 144 -6.07 -19.01 10.89
N PRO A 145 -5.45 -20.15 10.51
CA PRO A 145 -4.60 -20.24 9.32
C PRO A 145 -5.28 -19.82 8.02
N VAL A 146 -6.57 -20.13 7.86
CA VAL A 146 -7.34 -19.73 6.67
C VAL A 146 -7.48 -18.20 6.57
N LEU A 147 -7.70 -17.53 7.70
CA LEU A 147 -7.79 -16.06 7.73
C LEU A 147 -6.42 -15.43 7.49
N GLN A 148 -5.36 -16.01 8.05
CA GLN A 148 -3.99 -15.56 7.78
C GLN A 148 -3.64 -15.66 6.30
N LYS A 149 -4.01 -16.76 5.63
CA LYS A 149 -3.83 -16.91 4.18
C LYS A 149 -4.66 -15.90 3.39
N TYR A 150 -5.94 -15.74 3.73
CA TYR A 150 -6.86 -14.81 3.07
C TYR A 150 -6.37 -13.36 3.13
N TYR A 151 -5.94 -12.91 4.33
CA TYR A 151 -5.42 -11.57 4.56
C TYR A 151 -3.93 -11.39 4.18
N GLY A 152 -3.26 -12.45 3.71
CA GLY A 152 -1.87 -12.39 3.29
C GLY A 152 -0.87 -12.19 4.44
N ILE A 153 -1.20 -12.62 5.66
CA ILE A 153 -0.33 -12.50 6.84
C ILE A 153 0.72 -13.63 6.88
N ASP A 154 0.42 -14.78 6.29
CA ASP A 154 1.35 -15.90 6.26
C ASP A 154 2.45 -15.70 5.21
N ASP A 155 3.68 -15.45 5.68
CA ASP A 155 4.89 -15.28 4.85
C ASP A 155 5.41 -16.62 4.26
N SER A 156 4.85 -17.77 4.65
CA SER A 156 5.24 -19.08 4.10
C SER A 156 4.76 -19.30 2.67
N ALA A 157 3.79 -18.51 2.22
CA ALA A 157 3.32 -18.52 0.84
C ALA A 157 4.17 -17.55 0.00
N LYS A 158 5.21 -18.09 -0.66
CA LYS A 158 5.81 -17.51 -1.89
C LYS A 158 4.81 -17.54 -3.07
N GLU A 159 3.51 -17.40 -2.82
CA GLU A 159 2.48 -17.35 -3.85
C GLU A 159 2.32 -15.90 -4.29
N SER A 160 2.64 -15.67 -5.56
CA SER A 160 2.41 -14.44 -6.31
C SER A 160 1.03 -13.85 -6.00
N PHE A 161 0.98 -12.53 -5.80
CA PHE A 161 -0.21 -11.67 -5.82
C PHE A 161 -1.47 -12.36 -6.42
N VAL A 162 -2.28 -12.98 -5.56
CA VAL A 162 -3.42 -13.80 -5.99
C VAL A 162 -4.67 -12.92 -6.05
N ALA A 163 -5.38 -12.95 -7.18
CA ALA A 163 -6.65 -12.25 -7.35
C ALA A 163 -7.69 -12.71 -6.30
N ASP A 164 -8.48 -11.74 -5.81
CA ASP A 164 -9.37 -11.79 -4.63
C ASP A 164 -10.38 -12.96 -4.52
N HIS A 165 -10.51 -13.83 -5.52
CA HIS A 165 -11.62 -14.79 -5.60
C HIS A 165 -11.22 -16.27 -5.64
N SER A 166 -9.93 -16.64 -5.65
CA SER A 166 -9.55 -18.05 -5.66
C SER A 166 -9.81 -18.78 -4.33
N TYR A 167 -9.83 -18.05 -3.21
CA TYR A 167 -10.01 -18.62 -1.86
C TYR A 167 -11.49 -18.86 -1.51
N ALA A 168 -12.43 -18.11 -2.08
CA ALA A 168 -13.86 -18.27 -1.80
C ALA A 168 -14.41 -19.61 -2.35
N THR A 169 -13.88 -20.06 -3.49
CA THR A 169 -14.30 -21.30 -4.15
C THR A 169 -13.86 -22.55 -3.38
N THR A 170 -12.75 -22.48 -2.65
CA THR A 170 -12.23 -23.59 -1.82
C THR A 170 -12.94 -23.69 -0.46
N PHE A 171 -13.53 -22.60 0.04
CA PHE A 171 -14.28 -22.59 1.30
C PHE A 171 -15.64 -23.30 1.14
N SER A 172 -16.29 -23.15 -0.02
CA SER A 172 -17.59 -23.78 -0.31
C SER A 172 -17.54 -25.31 -0.38
N SER A 173 -16.38 -25.92 -0.63
CA SER A 173 -16.28 -27.37 -0.80
C SER A 173 -15.92 -28.14 0.47
N THR A 174 -15.38 -27.48 1.51
CA THR A 174 -14.62 -28.22 2.55
C THR A 174 -15.03 -27.94 3.99
N SER A 175 -15.81 -26.90 4.34
CA SER A 175 -16.19 -26.71 5.74
C SER A 175 -17.58 -26.08 5.95
N MET A 176 -18.60 -26.94 5.93
CA MET A 176 -19.68 -26.85 6.92
C MET A 176 -19.55 -28.07 7.84
N ARG A 177 -18.83 -27.94 8.95
CA ARG A 177 -18.97 -28.83 10.10
C ARG A 177 -19.26 -27.96 11.33
N GLU A 178 -20.37 -28.27 11.99
CA GLU A 178 -21.09 -27.47 13.01
C GLU A 178 -20.34 -27.13 14.31
N ASN A 179 -19.04 -27.42 14.46
CA ASN A 179 -18.43 -27.53 15.81
C ASN A 179 -17.35 -26.48 16.19
N ASP A 180 -17.14 -25.41 15.42
CA ASP A 180 -16.00 -24.51 15.68
C ASP A 180 -16.30 -23.27 16.54
N PHE A 181 -17.49 -23.14 17.12
CA PHE A 181 -17.77 -22.06 18.08
C PHE A 181 -17.61 -22.54 19.53
N LYS A 182 -16.36 -22.57 20.01
CA LYS A 182 -16.08 -22.52 21.46
C LYS A 182 -15.70 -21.10 21.85
N TYR A 183 -16.62 -20.42 22.54
CA TYR A 183 -16.32 -19.17 23.21
C TYR A 183 -15.59 -19.46 24.53
N SER A 184 -14.47 -18.78 24.74
CA SER A 184 -13.75 -18.68 26.02
C SER A 184 -13.79 -17.23 26.47
#